data_AF-A0A381QPF4-F1
#
_entry.id   AF-A0A381QPF4-F1
#
_cell.length_a   1.000
_cell.length_b   1.000
_cell.length_c   1.000
_cell.angle_alpha   90.00
_cell.angle_beta   90.00
_cell.angle_gamma   90.00
#
_symmetry.space_group_name_H-M   'P 1'
#
loop_
_entity.id
_entity.type
_entity.pdbx_description
1 polymer ?
#
loop_
_entity_poly.entity_id
_entity_poly.type
_entity_poly.pdbx_seq_one_letter_code
_entity_poly.pdbx_strand_id
1 'polypeptide(L)' 'MCRGYGLPNIKDGAERLGGVLYIESSLGTVTKLDIKVPMPVPTARPPLG' A
#
# COMPACT_ATOMS: atom_id res chain seq x y z
N MET A 1 -6.36 16.48 20.78
CA MET A 1 -5.63 16.36 19.49
C MET A 1 -6.37 15.33 18.65
N CYS A 2 -7.07 15.76 17.59
CA CYS A 2 -7.81 14.84 16.72
C CYS A 2 -6.81 14.05 15.86
N ARG A 3 -6.82 12.72 15.99
CA ARG A 3 -6.09 11.82 15.11
C ARG A 3 -6.82 11.81 13.76
N GLY A 4 -6.40 12.66 12.83
CA GLY A 4 -7.01 12.75 11.50
C GLY A 4 -7.10 11.39 10.79
N TYR A 5 -8.02 11.27 9.83
CA TYR A 5 -8.37 9.99 9.21
C TYR A 5 -7.48 9.58 8.02
N GLY A 6 -6.54 10.42 7.59
CA GLY A 6 -5.71 10.15 6.41
C GLY A 6 -4.92 8.84 6.49
N LEU A 7 -4.05 8.70 7.50
CA LEU A 7 -3.23 7.49 7.68
C LEU A 7 -4.07 6.23 7.92
N PRO A 8 -5.09 6.23 8.81
CA PRO A 8 -5.98 5.09 8.96
C PRO A 8 -6.64 4.65 7.64
N ASN A 9 -7.13 5.59 6.82
CA ASN A 9 -7.82 5.26 5.57
C ASN A 9 -6.87 4.74 4.49
N ILE A 10 -5.66 5.30 4.41
CA ILE A 10 -4.62 4.81 3.47
C ILE A 10 -4.19 3.38 3.85
N LYS A 11 -4.04 3.11 5.15
CA LYS A 11 -3.73 1.76 5.64
C LYS A 11 -4.83 0.76 5.25
N ASP A 12 -6.09 1.08 5.56
CA ASP A 12 -7.24 0.23 5.21
C ASP A 12 -7.29 -0.06 3.70
N GLY A 13 -7.11 0.98 2.87
CA GLY A 13 -7.07 0.84 1.43
C GLY A 13 -5.96 -0.08 0.93
N ALA A 14 -4.75 0.04 1.50
CA ALA A 14 -3.64 -0.84 1.15
C ALA A 14 -3.94 -2.30 1.51
N GLU A 15 -4.45 -2.56 2.72
CA GLU A 15 -4.79 -3.91 3.19
C GLU A 15 -5.90 -4.56 2.34
N ARG A 16 -6.91 -3.78 1.92
CA ARG A 16 -7.99 -4.25 1.04
C ARG A 16 -7.51 -4.65 -0.36
N LEU A 17 -6.38 -4.12 -0.81
CA LEU A 17 -5.74 -4.50 -2.07
C LEU A 17 -4.72 -5.65 -1.88
N GLY A 18 -4.65 -6.25 -0.68
CA GLY A 18 -3.63 -7.24 -0.34
C GLY A 18 -2.22 -6.64 -0.23
N GLY A 19 -2.13 -5.32 -0.11
CA GLY A 19 -0.90 -4.57 0.03
C GLY A 19 -0.58 -4.16 1.46
N VAL A 20 0.47 -3.36 1.63
CA VAL A 20 0.97 -2.88 2.93
C VAL A 20 1.43 -1.43 2.83
N LEU A 21 1.13 -0.64 3.86
CA LEU A 21 1.67 0.70 4.08
C LEU A 21 2.92 0.63 4.99
N TYR A 22 4.03 1.21 4.52
CA TYR A 22 5.26 1.41 5.29
C TYR A 22 5.43 2.90 5.60
N ILE A 23 5.82 3.20 6.84
CA ILE A 23 6.10 4.56 7.30
C ILE A 23 7.49 4.56 7.89
N GLU A 24 8.38 5.32 7.27
CA GLU A 24 9.73 5.57 7.78
C GLU A 24 9.79 7.02 8.25
N SER A 25 10.10 7.21 9.54
CA SER A 25 10.19 8.53 10.15
C SER A 25 11.35 8.56 11.13
N SER A 26 12.03 9.69 11.21
CA SER A 26 13.10 9.94 12.16
C SER A 26 13.05 11.41 12.59
N LEU A 27 13.49 11.68 13.82
CA LEU A 27 13.41 13.02 14.38
C LEU A 27 14.27 13.99 13.56
N GLY A 28 13.69 15.12 13.13
CA GLY A 28 14.40 16.13 12.35
C GLY A 28 14.60 15.81 10.87
N THR A 29 13.98 14.74 10.35
CA THR A 29 14.02 14.39 8.93
C THR A 29 12.64 14.35 8.28
N VAL A 30 12.61 14.29 6.95
CA VAL A 30 11.37 14.04 6.18
C VAL A 30 10.81 12.66 6.55
N THR A 31 9.49 12.56 6.66
CA THR A 31 8.78 11.28 6.80
C THR A 31 8.44 10.74 5.42
N LYS A 32 8.77 9.47 5.18
CA LYS A 32 8.50 8.77 3.93
C LYS A 32 7.33 7.79 4.11
N LEU A 33 6.40 7.78 3.17
CA LEU A 33 5.30 6.83 3.07
C LEU A 33 5.47 6.01 1.80
N ASP A 34 5.51 4.70 1.93
CA ASP A 34 5.56 3.76 0.80
C ASP A 34 4.38 2.80 0.87
N ILE A 35 3.74 2.54 -0.27
CA ILE A 35 2.65 1.56 -0.40
C ILE A 35 3.10 0.49 -1.38
N LYS A 36 3.05 -0.78 -0.96
CA LYS A 36 3.35 -1.94 -1.80
C LYS A 36 2.07 -2.73 -2.01
N VAL A 37 1.63 -2.87 -3.26
CA VAL A 37 0.43 -3.64 -3.64
C VAL A 37 0.85 -4.73 -4.62
N PRO A 38 0.41 -5.99 -4.45
CA PRO A 38 0.68 -7.05 -5.40
C PRO A 38 0.05 -6.72 -6.76
N MET A 39 0.85 -6.80 -7.82
CA MET A 39 0.32 -6.71 -9.18
C MET A 39 -0.34 -8.05 -9.54
N PRO A 40 -1.59 -8.05 -10.05
CA PRO A 40 -2.18 -9.28 -10.58
C PRO A 40 -1.34 -9.76 -11.76
N VAL A 41 -0.91 -11.02 -11.69
CA VAL A 41 -0.24 -11.68 -12.83
C VAL A 41 -1.28 -11.84 -13.93
N PRO A 42 -1.02 -11.33 -15.16
CA PRO A 42 -1.89 -11.63 -16.28
C PRO A 42 -1.91 -13.15 -16.47
N THR A 43 -3.09 -13.76 -16.33
CA THR A 43 -3.26 -15.17 -16.70
C THR A 43 -2.92 -15.29 -18.18
N ALA A 44 -1.77 -15.89 -18.49
CA ALA A 44 -1.44 -16.24 -19.87
C ALA A 44 -2.58 -17.12 -20.39
N ARG A 45 -3.18 -16.74 -21.53
CA ARG A 45 -4.20 -17.58 -22.16
C ARG A 45 -3.56 -18.94 -22.46
N PRO A 46 -4.22 -20.07 -22.17
CA PRO A 46 -3.73 -21.37 -22.62
C PRO A 46 -3.48 -21.33 -24.14
N PRO A 47 -2.42 -21.99 -24.64
CA PRO A 47 -2.24 -22.11 -26.08
C PRO A 47 -3.49 -22.79 -26.67
N LEU A 48 -4.05 -22.18 -27.72
CA LEU A 48 -5.09 -22.81 -28.53
C LEU A 48 -4.45 -24.04 -29.19
N GLY A 49 -4.94 -25.22 -28.83
CA GLY A 49 -4.54 -26.48 -29.45
C GLY A 49 -5.02 -26.60 -30.88
#